data_AF-A0A6V2ILG8-F1
#
_entry.id   AF-A0A6V2ILG8-F1
#
_cell.length_a   1.000
_cell.length_b   1.000
_cell.length_c   1.000
_cell.angle_alpha   90.00
_cell.angle_beta   90.00
_cell.angle_gamma   90.00
#
_symmetry.space_group_name_H-M   'P 1'
#
loop_
_entity.id
_entity.type
_entity.pdbx_description
1 polymer ?
#
loop_
_entity_poly.entity_id
_entity_poly.type
_entity_poly.pdbx_seq_one_letter_code
_entity_poly.pdbx_strand_id
1 'polypeptide(L)'
;MINMVQKIKLESLAQTGLNLFFSLLLLCLLKHTPHLFLRWEGYSHRLAGACHLSWLLFGTSFLLSPSPLVSSSTTSWMYQCVMYDIILGVLGTLTTLTAARDFPHRRITNAPGQSGTLSHVAIVTQNEMIEHSFYQGLNLVQALYLHGMSWWNIQRGEEESGSGSGMGMIMNVMALWVVTSPWLIRKKFPVHSFSANWTKASTQDAMKHSQQQSTSSEMKRHVSTMSRLHAKKKQHHQQQQRLEKLLYQIKKWQYIFYKHVILHGLNLSVAFPSSTITTTTTTLPFTLSKTWRFFWICLNTSYVMEFFMQTLAKRHALSQSTMLWLQRLLMACSSIAAILVLPEVRLRPGVVFCSVVLNFVNRGHDVFNTVVIGGIVVRFILPCWL
;
A
#
# COMPACT_ATOMS: atom_id res chain seq x y z
N MET A 1 -21.88 7.77 -6.81
CA MET A 1 -22.01 7.89 -5.35
C MET A 1 -22.29 6.51 -4.78
N ILE A 2 -21.54 6.08 -3.76
CA ILE A 2 -21.85 4.87 -2.99
C ILE A 2 -22.92 5.27 -1.97
N ASN A 3 -24.08 4.62 -1.98
CA ASN A 3 -25.10 4.93 -0.96
C ASN A 3 -24.70 4.36 0.41
N MET A 4 -25.28 4.88 1.49
CA MET A 4 -24.90 4.50 2.87
C MET A 4 -24.99 2.98 3.11
N VAL A 5 -26.02 2.32 2.56
CA VAL A 5 -26.20 0.86 2.70
C VAL A 5 -25.07 0.09 2.02
N GLN A 6 -24.68 0.48 0.81
CA GLN A 6 -23.55 -0.10 0.09
C GLN A 6 -22.24 0.11 0.84
N LYS A 7 -22.04 1.31 1.41
CA LYS A 7 -20.86 1.63 2.22
C LYS A 7 -20.73 0.68 3.40
N ILE A 8 -21.80 0.52 4.20
CA ILE A 8 -21.82 -0.38 5.37
C ILE A 8 -21.53 -1.83 4.96
N LYS A 9 -22.14 -2.30 3.87
CA LYS A 9 -21.90 -3.66 3.34
C LYS A 9 -20.45 -3.87 2.92
N LEU A 10 -19.86 -2.91 2.21
CA LEU A 10 -18.47 -2.96 1.78
C LEU A 10 -17.49 -2.90 2.96
N GLU A 11 -17.76 -2.05 3.95
CA GLU A 11 -16.98 -1.97 5.19
C GLU A 11 -17.01 -3.30 5.96
N SER A 12 -18.20 -3.87 6.16
CA SER A 12 -18.37 -5.16 6.85
C SER A 12 -17.67 -6.30 6.09
N LEU A 13 -17.82 -6.36 4.76
CA LEU A 13 -17.16 -7.36 3.93
C LEU A 13 -15.64 -7.27 4.02
N ALA A 14 -15.08 -6.06 3.88
CA ALA A 14 -13.65 -5.85 3.92
C ALA A 14 -13.07 -6.11 5.32
N GLN A 15 -13.77 -5.71 6.38
CA GLN A 15 -13.39 -6.01 7.77
C GLN A 15 -13.40 -7.51 8.04
N THR A 16 -14.42 -8.22 7.57
CA THR A 16 -14.50 -9.70 7.67
C THR A 16 -13.34 -10.36 6.94
N GLY A 17 -13.02 -9.89 5.73
CA GLY A 17 -11.88 -10.40 4.97
C GLY A 17 -10.54 -10.14 5.65
N LEU A 18 -10.35 -8.98 6.29
CA LEU A 18 -9.14 -8.67 7.05
C LEU A 18 -9.01 -9.57 8.29
N ASN A 19 -10.11 -9.79 9.00
CA ASN A 19 -10.12 -10.69 10.16
C ASN A 19 -9.80 -12.12 9.74
N LEU A 20 -10.42 -12.61 8.67
CA LEU A 20 -10.13 -13.94 8.11
C LEU A 20 -8.66 -14.06 7.72
N PHE A 21 -8.08 -13.04 7.10
CA PHE A 21 -6.65 -12.99 6.79
C PHE A 21 -5.80 -13.15 8.05
N PHE A 22 -6.05 -12.36 9.10
CA PHE A 22 -5.28 -12.45 10.35
C PHE A 22 -5.48 -13.78 11.08
N SER A 23 -6.70 -14.32 11.13
CA SER A 23 -6.96 -15.63 11.74
C SER A 23 -6.19 -16.74 11.04
N LEU A 24 -6.21 -16.79 9.71
CA LEU A 24 -5.47 -17.80 8.95
C LEU A 24 -3.96 -17.63 9.08
N LEU A 25 -3.48 -16.37 9.08
CA LEU A 25 -2.07 -16.08 9.33
C LEU A 25 -1.66 -16.55 10.72
N LEU A 26 -2.42 -16.21 11.77
CA LEU A 26 -2.14 -16.60 13.15
C LEU A 26 -2.14 -18.12 13.34
N LEU A 27 -3.08 -18.85 12.74
CA LEU A 27 -3.10 -20.31 12.77
C LEU A 27 -1.81 -20.91 12.17
N CYS A 28 -1.33 -20.34 11.07
CA CYS A 28 -0.05 -20.73 10.48
C CYS A 28 1.12 -20.38 11.42
N LEU A 29 1.12 -19.19 12.01
CA LEU A 29 2.19 -18.75 12.91
C LEU A 29 2.28 -19.58 14.18
N LEU A 30 1.16 -19.87 14.83
CA LEU A 30 1.10 -20.66 16.07
C LEU A 30 1.76 -22.03 15.90
N LYS A 31 1.55 -22.67 14.74
CA LYS A 31 2.18 -23.95 14.41
C LYS A 31 3.71 -23.86 14.28
N HIS A 32 4.24 -22.68 13.95
CA HIS A 32 5.65 -22.47 13.62
C HIS A 32 6.36 -21.46 14.53
N THR A 33 5.75 -21.03 15.63
CA THR A 33 6.24 -19.97 16.54
C THR A 33 7.69 -20.17 16.97
N PRO A 34 8.13 -21.36 17.44
CA PRO A 34 9.51 -21.52 17.92
C PRO A 34 10.53 -21.30 16.80
N HIS A 35 10.23 -21.76 15.60
CA HIS A 35 11.12 -21.61 14.45
C HIS A 35 11.14 -20.16 13.92
N LEU A 36 10.00 -19.46 13.98
CA LEU A 36 9.82 -18.12 13.42
C LEU A 36 10.27 -17.00 14.35
N PHE A 37 10.11 -17.12 15.66
CA PHE A 37 10.38 -16.03 16.60
C PHE A 37 11.52 -16.30 17.58
N LEU A 38 11.86 -17.58 17.87
CA LEU A 38 12.85 -17.91 18.92
C LEU A 38 14.27 -18.18 18.43
N ARG A 39 14.56 -18.14 17.12
CA ARG A 39 15.94 -18.27 16.63
C ARG A 39 16.68 -16.93 16.65
N TRP A 40 17.97 -16.99 16.98
CA TRP A 40 18.87 -15.83 17.07
C TRP A 40 19.16 -15.13 15.73
N GLU A 41 19.15 -15.86 14.62
CA GLU A 41 19.39 -15.30 13.29
C GLU A 41 18.26 -14.34 12.86
N GLY A 42 18.62 -13.08 12.60
CA GLY A 42 17.67 -12.03 12.24
C GLY A 42 16.76 -11.62 13.40
N TYR A 43 17.27 -11.68 14.64
CA TYR A 43 16.52 -11.36 15.86
C TYR A 43 15.87 -9.97 15.80
N SER A 44 16.60 -8.96 15.33
CA SER A 44 16.09 -7.59 15.22
C SER A 44 14.86 -7.51 14.32
N HIS A 45 14.91 -8.15 13.14
CA HIS A 45 13.75 -8.22 12.25
C HIS A 45 12.58 -8.99 12.86
N ARG A 46 12.83 -10.13 13.51
CA ARG A 46 11.77 -10.93 14.15
C ARG A 46 11.07 -10.16 15.26
N LEU A 47 11.82 -9.46 16.10
CA LEU A 47 11.28 -8.63 17.16
C LEU A 47 10.44 -7.48 16.59
N ALA A 48 10.99 -6.74 15.61
CA ALA A 48 10.25 -5.66 14.95
C ALA A 48 8.96 -6.16 14.30
N GLY A 49 9.03 -7.30 13.59
CA GLY A 49 7.87 -7.95 12.97
C GLY A 49 6.84 -8.44 13.97
N ALA A 50 7.26 -9.00 15.10
CA ALA A 50 6.36 -9.40 16.19
C ALA A 50 5.66 -8.20 16.81
N CYS A 51 6.41 -7.13 17.15
CA CYS A 51 5.83 -5.88 17.66
C CYS A 51 4.84 -5.27 16.66
N HIS A 52 5.19 -5.21 15.38
CA HIS A 52 4.30 -4.70 14.33
C HIS A 52 3.03 -5.55 14.19
N LEU A 53 3.15 -6.88 14.15
CA LEU A 53 2.00 -7.78 14.07
C LEU A 53 1.08 -7.62 15.29
N SER A 54 1.64 -7.58 16.50
CA SER A 54 0.87 -7.35 17.72
C SER A 54 0.12 -6.02 17.69
N TRP A 55 0.76 -4.96 17.18
CA TRP A 55 0.12 -3.64 17.06
C TRP A 55 -0.98 -3.58 16.00
N LEU A 56 -0.82 -4.32 14.89
CA LEU A 56 -1.88 -4.52 13.90
C LEU A 56 -3.08 -5.25 14.51
N LEU A 57 -2.83 -6.33 15.24
CA LEU A 57 -3.88 -7.12 15.90
C LEU A 57 -4.64 -6.27 16.93
N PHE A 58 -3.91 -5.49 17.73
CA PHE A 58 -4.49 -4.51 18.65
C PHE A 58 -5.38 -3.48 17.94
N GLY A 59 -4.98 -2.97 16.77
CA GLY A 59 -5.83 -2.09 15.97
C GLY A 59 -7.08 -2.78 15.42
N THR A 60 -6.94 -4.03 14.96
CA THR A 60 -8.09 -4.77 14.42
C THR A 60 -9.12 -5.14 15.48
N SER A 61 -8.69 -5.44 16.71
CA SER A 61 -9.62 -5.68 17.82
C SER A 61 -10.38 -4.40 18.16
N PHE A 62 -9.71 -3.24 18.11
CA PHE A 62 -10.36 -1.95 18.29
C PHE A 62 -11.43 -1.65 17.22
N LEU A 63 -11.23 -2.11 15.96
CA LEU A 63 -12.25 -1.98 14.91
C LEU A 63 -13.49 -2.85 15.12
N LEU A 64 -13.34 -3.98 15.83
CA LEU A 64 -14.42 -4.93 16.13
C LEU A 64 -15.25 -4.50 17.33
N SER A 65 -14.57 -4.01 18.35
CA SER A 65 -15.18 -3.52 19.57
C SER A 65 -14.52 -2.18 19.88
N PRO A 66 -15.11 -1.05 19.42
CA PRO A 66 -14.64 0.25 19.87
C PRO A 66 -14.73 0.26 21.39
N SER A 67 -13.57 0.15 22.04
CA SER A 67 -13.49 -0.02 23.49
C SER A 67 -14.13 1.19 24.17
N PRO A 68 -14.71 1.06 25.37
CA PRO A 68 -15.10 2.20 26.19
C PRO A 68 -13.92 3.14 26.56
N LEU A 69 -12.67 2.76 26.22
CA LEU A 69 -11.49 3.63 26.24
C LEU A 69 -11.52 4.78 25.23
N VAL A 70 -12.53 4.86 24.34
CA VAL A 70 -12.86 6.09 23.62
C VAL A 70 -13.08 7.16 24.68
N SER A 71 -12.08 8.03 24.83
CA SER A 71 -12.11 9.09 25.81
C SER A 71 -13.34 9.95 25.63
N SER A 72 -13.91 10.44 26.73
CA SER A 72 -15.05 11.36 26.72
C SER A 72 -14.75 12.67 25.97
N SER A 73 -13.48 13.02 25.72
CA SER A 73 -13.09 14.17 24.93
C SER A 73 -12.54 13.80 23.54
N THR A 74 -13.01 14.51 22.51
CA THR A 74 -12.52 14.41 21.12
C THR A 74 -11.01 14.58 21.04
N THR A 75 -10.46 15.50 21.83
CA THR A 75 -9.02 15.80 21.90
C THR A 75 -8.21 14.59 22.34
N SER A 76 -8.62 13.91 23.41
CA SER A 76 -7.93 12.72 23.89
C SER A 76 -8.04 11.55 22.90
N TRP A 77 -9.21 11.36 22.28
CA TRP A 77 -9.37 10.37 21.22
C TRP A 77 -8.44 10.63 20.03
N MET A 78 -8.27 11.90 19.65
CA MET A 78 -7.36 12.28 18.59
C MET A 78 -5.90 11.98 18.95
N TYR A 79 -5.45 12.31 20.16
CA TYR A 79 -4.09 11.95 20.61
C TYR A 79 -3.85 10.45 20.54
N GLN A 80 -4.81 9.64 21.00
CA GLN A 80 -4.74 8.17 20.90
C GLN A 80 -4.63 7.71 19.44
N CYS A 81 -5.46 8.27 18.54
CA CYS A 81 -5.42 7.97 17.12
C CYS A 81 -4.09 8.33 16.45
N VAL A 82 -3.53 9.49 16.78
CA VAL A 82 -2.24 9.96 16.25
C VAL A 82 -1.12 9.07 16.75
N MET A 83 -1.07 8.79 18.06
CA MET A 83 -0.07 7.90 18.65
C MET A 83 -0.15 6.50 18.06
N TYR A 84 -1.35 5.96 17.88
CA TYR A 84 -1.55 4.66 17.22
C TYR A 84 -0.96 4.64 15.80
N ASP A 85 -1.23 5.67 15.00
CA ASP A 85 -0.76 5.75 13.62
C ASP A 85 0.75 5.91 13.54
N ILE A 86 1.33 6.73 14.43
CA ILE A 86 2.78 6.91 14.54
C ILE A 86 3.45 5.59 14.89
N ILE A 87 3.00 4.92 15.94
CA ILE A 87 3.59 3.65 16.38
C ILE A 87 3.47 2.62 15.27
N LEU A 88 2.30 2.50 14.62
CA LEU A 88 2.10 1.54 13.53
C LEU A 88 3.04 1.82 12.35
N GLY A 89 3.12 3.07 11.88
CA GLY A 89 3.96 3.46 10.76
C GLY A 89 5.46 3.31 11.05
N VAL A 90 5.90 3.65 12.27
CA VAL A 90 7.28 3.45 12.71
C VAL A 90 7.61 1.96 12.78
N LEU A 91 6.77 1.14 13.41
CA LEU A 91 6.98 -0.31 13.47
C LEU A 91 6.99 -0.96 12.08
N GLY A 92 6.13 -0.52 11.16
CA GLY A 92 6.13 -1.00 9.76
C GLY A 92 7.41 -0.63 9.02
N THR A 93 7.91 0.60 9.21
CA THR A 93 9.18 1.07 8.63
C THR A 93 10.38 0.33 9.22
N LEU A 94 10.41 0.15 10.55
CA LEU A 94 11.48 -0.60 11.23
C LEU A 94 11.48 -2.06 10.82
N THR A 95 10.31 -2.70 10.66
CA THR A 95 10.21 -4.10 10.23
C THR A 95 10.84 -4.31 8.86
N THR A 96 10.62 -3.40 7.91
CA THR A 96 11.19 -3.46 6.56
C THR A 96 12.67 -3.11 6.51
N LEU A 97 13.12 -2.11 7.29
CA LEU A 97 14.54 -1.76 7.41
C LEU A 97 15.38 -2.86 8.07
N THR A 98 14.89 -3.44 9.17
CA THR A 98 15.55 -4.56 9.84
C THR A 98 15.59 -5.79 8.95
N ALA A 99 14.56 -6.03 8.11
CA ALA A 99 14.59 -7.08 7.10
C ALA A 99 15.73 -6.84 6.09
N ALA A 100 15.85 -5.61 5.59
CA ALA A 100 16.90 -5.22 4.66
C ALA A 100 18.30 -5.38 5.28
N ARG A 101 18.44 -5.12 6.58
CA ARG A 101 19.71 -5.28 7.31
C ARG A 101 20.06 -6.75 7.54
N ASP A 102 19.11 -7.51 8.06
CA ASP A 102 19.35 -8.87 8.55
C ASP A 102 19.36 -9.91 7.41
N PHE A 103 18.78 -9.60 6.24
CA PHE A 103 18.78 -10.47 5.06
C PHE A 103 19.39 -9.77 3.82
N PRO A 104 20.71 -9.51 3.81
CA PRO A 104 21.37 -8.81 2.72
C PRO A 104 21.53 -9.73 1.49
N HIS A 105 20.48 -9.92 0.71
CA HIS A 105 20.52 -10.63 -0.58
C HIS A 105 21.14 -9.78 -1.70
N ARG A 106 22.31 -9.15 -1.44
CA ARG A 106 22.94 -8.13 -2.30
C ARG A 106 23.27 -8.60 -3.73
N ARG A 107 23.42 -9.91 -3.95
CA ARG A 107 23.87 -10.47 -5.24
C ARG A 107 22.82 -11.34 -5.96
N ILE A 108 21.60 -11.43 -5.45
CA ILE A 108 20.55 -12.24 -6.09
C ILE A 108 19.70 -11.35 -6.99
N THR A 109 19.90 -11.46 -8.30
CA THR A 109 19.02 -10.84 -9.30
C THR A 109 17.98 -11.84 -9.75
N ASN A 110 16.70 -11.48 -9.64
CA ASN A 110 15.60 -12.29 -10.16
C ASN A 110 15.69 -12.43 -11.68
N ALA A 111 15.36 -13.61 -12.21
CA ALA A 111 15.38 -13.85 -13.64
C ALA A 111 14.33 -12.97 -14.36
N PRO A 112 14.52 -12.67 -15.66
CA PRO A 112 13.51 -11.97 -16.45
C PRO A 112 12.14 -12.65 -16.33
N GLY A 113 11.07 -11.84 -16.23
CA GLY A 113 9.69 -12.32 -16.14
C GLY A 113 9.27 -12.79 -14.75
N GLN A 114 10.12 -12.67 -13.74
CA GLN A 114 9.78 -13.02 -12.36
C GLN A 114 9.54 -11.76 -11.53
N SER A 115 8.40 -11.73 -10.85
CA SER A 115 8.13 -10.75 -9.79
C SER A 115 8.73 -11.26 -8.49
N GLY A 116 9.51 -10.41 -7.81
CA GLY A 116 10.22 -10.72 -6.57
C GLY A 116 9.34 -11.48 -5.56
N THR A 117 8.11 -11.01 -5.37
CA THR A 117 7.19 -11.54 -4.35
C THR A 117 6.20 -12.60 -4.81
N LEU A 118 5.86 -12.62 -6.10
CA LEU A 118 4.83 -13.52 -6.64
C LEU A 118 5.41 -14.81 -7.23
N SER A 119 6.67 -14.79 -7.67
CA SER A 119 7.29 -15.93 -8.33
C SER A 119 7.79 -16.97 -7.32
N HIS A 120 7.59 -18.24 -7.66
CA HIS A 120 8.07 -19.37 -6.86
C HIS A 120 9.61 -19.39 -6.72
N VAL A 121 10.35 -18.84 -7.68
CA VAL A 121 11.82 -18.89 -7.70
C VAL A 121 12.45 -17.59 -7.20
N ALA A 122 11.79 -16.45 -7.44
CA ALA A 122 12.31 -15.16 -7.05
C ALA A 122 12.40 -14.98 -5.53
N ILE A 123 13.34 -14.15 -5.11
CA ILE A 123 13.55 -13.74 -3.72
C ILE A 123 13.48 -12.22 -3.67
N VAL A 124 12.98 -11.70 -2.56
CA VAL A 124 12.94 -10.25 -2.30
C VAL A 124 14.36 -9.76 -2.09
N THR A 125 14.74 -8.79 -2.88
CA THR A 125 16.08 -8.20 -2.81
C THR A 125 16.18 -7.19 -1.68
N GLN A 126 17.41 -6.95 -1.20
CA GLN A 126 17.66 -5.89 -0.20
C GLN A 126 17.15 -4.53 -0.66
N ASN A 127 17.31 -4.23 -1.95
CA ASN A 127 16.86 -2.97 -2.55
C ASN A 127 15.33 -2.85 -2.55
N GLU A 128 14.61 -3.94 -2.86
CA GLU A 128 13.14 -3.96 -2.76
C GLU A 128 12.67 -3.71 -1.32
N MET A 129 13.36 -4.26 -0.32
CA MET A 129 13.02 -4.00 1.10
C MET A 129 13.26 -2.55 1.51
N ILE A 130 14.37 -1.94 1.07
CA ILE A 130 14.68 -0.52 1.32
C ILE A 130 13.69 0.40 0.57
N GLU A 131 13.30 0.04 -0.64
CA GLU A 131 12.26 0.77 -1.39
C GLU A 131 10.92 0.72 -0.66
N HIS A 132 10.53 -0.42 -0.11
CA HIS A 132 9.30 -0.54 0.67
C HIS A 132 9.34 0.22 2.00
N SER A 133 10.49 0.26 2.69
CA SER A 133 10.62 1.06 3.91
C SER A 133 10.47 2.56 3.63
N PHE A 134 11.00 3.02 2.49
CA PHE A 134 10.78 4.40 2.03
C PHE A 134 9.29 4.70 1.80
N TYR A 135 8.56 3.79 1.14
CA TYR A 135 7.11 3.97 0.95
C TYR A 135 6.31 3.91 2.25
N GLN A 136 6.71 3.09 3.22
CA GLN A 136 6.11 3.10 4.55
C GLN A 136 6.36 4.42 5.30
N GLY A 137 7.58 4.96 5.20
CA GLY A 137 7.89 6.29 5.71
C GLY A 137 7.04 7.38 5.06
N LEU A 138 6.85 7.34 3.73
CA LEU A 138 5.97 8.26 3.02
C LEU A 138 4.53 8.20 3.53
N ASN A 139 3.98 6.99 3.74
CA ASN A 139 2.65 6.80 4.27
C ASN A 139 2.53 7.38 5.69
N LEU A 140 3.55 7.22 6.53
CA LEU A 140 3.58 7.79 7.89
C LEU A 140 3.59 9.32 7.85
N VAL A 141 4.43 9.92 7.01
CA VAL A 141 4.47 11.38 6.82
C VAL A 141 3.12 11.89 6.31
N GLN A 142 2.45 11.14 5.42
CA GLN A 142 1.10 11.47 4.99
C GLN A 142 0.09 11.40 6.15
N ALA A 143 0.09 10.34 6.95
CA ALA A 143 -0.83 10.21 8.08
C ALA A 143 -0.67 11.38 9.08
N LEU A 144 0.58 11.75 9.38
CA LEU A 144 0.91 12.91 10.22
C LEU A 144 0.39 14.22 9.63
N TYR A 145 0.58 14.43 8.33
CA TYR A 145 0.05 15.58 7.62
C TYR A 145 -1.48 15.65 7.73
N LEU A 146 -2.19 14.54 7.50
CA LEU A 146 -3.65 14.51 7.56
C LEU A 146 -4.18 14.78 8.97
N HIS A 147 -3.51 14.28 10.01
CA HIS A 147 -3.84 14.62 11.40
C HIS A 147 -3.56 16.07 11.72
N GLY A 148 -2.41 16.60 11.30
CA GLY A 148 -2.06 18.01 11.48
C GLY A 148 -3.08 18.94 10.82
N MET A 149 -3.49 18.64 9.58
CA MET A 149 -4.53 19.38 8.88
C MET A 149 -5.90 19.25 9.56
N SER A 150 -6.25 18.07 10.07
CA SER A 150 -7.50 17.85 10.80
C SER A 150 -7.57 18.67 12.09
N TRP A 151 -6.50 18.66 12.86
CA TRP A 151 -6.36 19.46 14.08
C TRP A 151 -6.43 20.96 13.79
N TRP A 152 -5.66 21.40 12.78
CA TRP A 152 -5.61 22.78 12.35
C TRP A 152 -6.97 23.30 11.86
N ASN A 153 -7.76 22.46 11.17
CA ASN A 153 -9.11 22.81 10.73
C ASN A 153 -10.11 22.89 11.90
N ILE A 154 -9.97 22.06 12.94
CA ILE A 154 -10.80 22.16 14.15
C ILE A 154 -10.55 23.50 14.84
N GLN A 155 -9.27 23.86 15.05
CA GLN A 155 -8.90 25.12 15.70
C GLN A 155 -9.43 26.34 14.93
N ARG A 156 -9.31 26.35 13.59
CA ARG A 156 -9.82 27.45 12.76
C ARG A 156 -11.34 27.58 12.76
N GLY A 157 -12.06 26.45 12.81
CA GLY A 157 -13.52 26.46 12.87
C GLY A 157 -14.08 27.15 14.11
N GLU A 158 -13.30 27.24 15.18
CA GLU A 158 -13.63 27.97 16.42
C GLU A 158 -13.31 29.47 16.31
N GLU A 159 -12.33 29.87 15.49
CA GLU A 159 -11.82 31.25 15.38
C GLU A 159 -12.42 32.06 14.20
N GLU A 160 -12.94 31.43 13.14
CA GLU A 160 -13.43 32.10 11.92
C GLU A 160 -14.73 32.93 12.07
N SER A 161 -15.09 33.33 13.29
CA SER A 161 -16.03 34.44 13.53
C SER A 161 -15.40 35.83 13.30
N GLY A 162 -14.10 35.92 12.98
CA GLY A 162 -13.42 37.19 12.68
C GLY A 162 -12.32 37.07 11.63
N SER A 163 -12.56 37.59 10.42
CA SER A 163 -11.55 37.97 9.42
C SER A 163 -10.57 36.86 8.95
N GLY A 164 -10.98 36.14 7.90
CA GLY A 164 -10.20 35.11 7.20
C GLY A 164 -8.82 35.59 6.71
N SER A 165 -7.77 34.99 7.26
CA SER A 165 -6.39 35.38 7.05
C SER A 165 -5.70 34.50 6.00
N GLY A 166 -5.07 35.12 5.00
CA GLY A 166 -4.18 34.45 4.03
C GLY A 166 -3.10 33.58 4.68
N MET A 167 -2.81 33.77 5.97
CA MET A 167 -1.93 32.91 6.76
C MET A 167 -2.38 31.44 6.78
N GLY A 168 -3.69 31.17 6.89
CA GLY A 168 -4.21 29.80 6.92
C GLY A 168 -3.95 29.04 5.60
N MET A 169 -3.98 29.77 4.48
CA MET A 169 -3.65 29.23 3.16
C MET A 169 -2.14 28.99 3.00
N ILE A 170 -1.31 29.93 3.46
CA ILE A 170 0.15 29.77 3.47
C ILE A 170 0.55 28.53 4.27
N MET A 171 -0.03 28.33 5.46
CA MET A 171 0.26 27.15 6.28
C MET A 171 -0.16 25.84 5.60
N ASN A 172 -1.29 25.81 4.90
CA ASN A 172 -1.71 24.63 4.14
C ASN A 172 -0.72 24.29 3.01
N VAL A 173 -0.23 25.31 2.30
CA VAL A 173 0.76 25.15 1.22
C VAL A 173 2.10 24.68 1.79
N MET A 174 2.54 25.25 2.92
CA MET A 174 3.76 24.80 3.61
C MET A 174 3.64 23.34 4.06
N ALA A 175 2.52 22.97 4.68
CA ALA A 175 2.27 21.59 5.11
C ALA A 175 2.23 20.62 3.92
N LEU A 176 1.61 21.02 2.80
CA LEU A 176 1.64 20.25 1.54
C LEU A 176 3.06 20.08 0.98
N TRP A 177 3.91 21.09 1.10
CA TRP A 177 5.30 21.01 0.68
C TRP A 177 6.09 20.05 1.59
N VAL A 178 5.90 20.13 2.90
CA VAL A 178 6.54 19.22 3.87
C VAL A 178 6.16 17.77 3.58
N VAL A 179 4.88 17.44 3.39
CA VAL A 179 4.43 16.06 3.13
C VAL A 179 4.91 15.53 1.77
N THR A 180 5.19 16.40 0.80
CA THR A 180 5.70 16.00 -0.52
C THR A 180 7.22 16.02 -0.63
N SER A 181 7.93 16.72 0.26
CA SER A 181 9.39 16.82 0.28
C SER A 181 10.16 15.49 0.27
N PRO A 182 9.70 14.37 0.87
CA PRO A 182 10.48 13.13 0.82
C PRO A 182 10.62 12.57 -0.61
N TRP A 183 9.78 12.99 -1.57
CA TRP A 183 9.97 12.64 -2.98
C TRP A 183 11.23 13.26 -3.60
N LEU A 184 11.78 14.34 -3.04
CA LEU A 184 13.05 14.93 -3.50
C LEU A 184 14.22 13.94 -3.36
N ILE A 185 14.21 13.12 -2.32
CA ILE A 185 15.23 12.11 -2.08
C ILE A 185 14.90 10.77 -2.72
N ARG A 186 13.76 10.61 -3.41
CA ARG A 186 13.36 9.34 -4.06
C ARG A 186 14.44 8.79 -4.99
N LYS A 187 15.20 9.66 -5.67
CA LYS A 187 16.29 9.27 -6.58
C LYS A 187 17.45 8.55 -5.87
N LYS A 188 17.62 8.74 -4.56
CA LYS A 188 18.63 8.03 -3.75
C LYS A 188 18.23 6.59 -3.41
N PHE A 189 16.94 6.26 -3.57
CA PHE A 189 16.43 4.92 -3.33
C PHE A 189 16.43 4.11 -4.63
N PRO A 190 16.77 2.81 -4.59
CA PRO A 190 16.72 1.96 -5.76
C PRO A 190 15.32 1.99 -6.39
N VAL A 191 15.25 1.97 -7.72
CA VAL A 191 14.00 1.87 -8.48
C VAL A 191 14.07 0.59 -9.29
N HIS A 192 13.31 -0.42 -8.89
CA HIS A 192 13.18 -1.63 -9.69
C HIS A 192 12.01 -1.48 -10.67
N SER A 193 12.34 -1.26 -11.95
CA SER A 193 11.34 -1.24 -13.02
C SER A 193 10.86 -2.67 -13.31
N PHE A 194 9.79 -3.09 -12.67
CA PHE A 194 9.19 -4.42 -12.88
C PHE A 194 8.83 -4.69 -14.35
N SER A 195 8.46 -3.67 -15.14
CA SER A 195 8.15 -3.84 -16.57
C SER A 195 9.37 -4.26 -17.38
N ALA A 196 10.57 -3.81 -16.99
CA ALA A 196 11.80 -4.20 -17.67
C ALA A 196 12.08 -5.70 -17.55
N ASN A 197 11.67 -6.34 -16.44
CA ASN A 197 11.83 -7.78 -16.26
C ASN A 197 10.94 -8.58 -17.22
N TRP A 198 9.70 -8.16 -17.44
CA TRP A 198 8.75 -8.87 -18.30
C TRP A 198 9.06 -8.71 -19.80
N THR A 199 9.52 -7.54 -20.23
CA THR A 199 9.94 -7.33 -21.62
C THR A 199 11.10 -8.25 -21.99
N LYS A 200 12.11 -8.36 -21.12
CA LYS A 200 13.27 -9.24 -21.34
C LYS A 200 12.90 -10.73 -21.42
N ALA A 201 11.92 -11.19 -20.63
CA ALA A 201 11.43 -12.58 -20.71
C ALA A 201 10.78 -12.89 -22.05
N SER A 202 9.91 -12.00 -22.53
CA SER A 202 9.23 -12.20 -23.82
C SER A 202 10.22 -12.34 -24.99
N THR A 203 11.32 -11.58 -24.96
CA THR A 203 12.38 -11.66 -25.96
C THR A 203 13.16 -12.98 -25.88
N GLN A 204 13.47 -13.46 -24.68
CA GLN A 204 14.19 -14.72 -24.49
C GLN A 204 13.37 -15.96 -24.88
N ASP A 205 12.07 -15.96 -24.58
CA ASP A 205 11.17 -17.05 -24.96
C ASP A 205 10.98 -17.12 -26.48
N ALA A 206 10.94 -15.97 -27.16
CA ALA A 206 10.91 -15.89 -28.62
C ALA A 206 12.17 -16.53 -29.24
N MET A 207 13.36 -16.22 -28.71
CA MET A 207 14.62 -16.79 -29.21
C MET A 207 14.72 -18.32 -29.02
N LYS A 208 14.29 -18.84 -27.86
CA LYS A 208 14.30 -20.29 -27.59
C LYS A 208 13.35 -21.07 -28.50
N HIS A 209 12.17 -20.51 -28.78
CA HIS A 209 11.21 -21.14 -29.68
C HIS A 209 11.73 -21.27 -31.12
N SER A 210 12.46 -20.26 -31.62
CA SER A 210 13.12 -20.31 -32.93
C SER A 210 14.21 -21.39 -33.00
N GLN A 211 14.98 -21.60 -31.91
CA GLN A 211 16.08 -22.55 -31.88
C GLN A 211 15.64 -24.01 -31.66
N GLN A 212 14.46 -24.22 -31.04
CA GLN A 212 13.91 -25.55 -30.77
C GLN A 212 13.08 -26.10 -31.95
N GLN A 213 12.62 -25.24 -32.86
CA GLN A 213 11.97 -25.66 -34.11
C GLN A 213 12.95 -26.27 -35.13
N SER A 214 14.26 -25.97 -35.04
CA SER A 214 15.27 -26.51 -35.96
C SER A 214 15.84 -27.88 -35.58
N THR A 215 15.56 -28.41 -34.38
CA THR A 215 16.16 -29.67 -33.88
C THR A 215 15.14 -30.80 -33.64
N SER A 216 13.85 -30.56 -33.91
CA SER A 216 12.76 -31.48 -33.54
C SER A 216 12.42 -32.55 -34.60
N SER A 217 13.16 -32.67 -35.69
CA SER A 217 12.83 -33.59 -36.80
C SER A 217 13.18 -35.06 -36.53
N GLU A 218 14.11 -35.37 -35.61
CA GLU A 218 14.77 -36.69 -35.59
C GLU A 218 14.33 -37.68 -34.51
N MET A 219 13.59 -37.27 -33.47
CA MET A 219 13.27 -38.16 -32.34
C MET A 219 11.75 -38.33 -32.11
N LYS A 220 11.09 -39.04 -33.04
CA LYS A 220 9.68 -39.44 -32.91
C LYS A 220 9.51 -40.94 -33.12
N ARG A 221 9.51 -41.72 -32.04
CA ARG A 221 8.67 -42.95 -31.95
C ARG A 221 8.49 -43.58 -30.56
N HIS A 222 9.17 -43.14 -29.49
CA HIS A 222 8.96 -43.73 -28.13
C HIS A 222 8.41 -42.79 -27.04
N VAL A 223 7.91 -41.59 -27.39
CA VAL A 223 7.59 -40.54 -26.41
C VAL A 223 6.10 -40.20 -26.36
N SER A 224 5.20 -41.16 -26.15
CA SER A 224 3.75 -40.90 -26.03
C SER A 224 3.29 -40.70 -24.57
N THR A 225 3.85 -41.45 -23.62
CA THR A 225 3.47 -41.34 -22.19
C THR A 225 4.19 -40.19 -21.49
N MET A 226 5.50 -40.04 -21.73
CA MET A 226 6.25 -38.88 -21.20
C MET A 226 5.78 -37.56 -21.80
N SER A 227 5.38 -37.53 -23.09
CA SER A 227 4.84 -36.30 -23.69
C SER A 227 3.54 -35.84 -23.04
N ARG A 228 2.67 -36.75 -22.60
CA ARG A 228 1.45 -36.40 -21.85
C ARG A 228 1.76 -35.80 -20.47
N LEU A 229 2.70 -36.38 -19.72
CA LEU A 229 3.12 -35.83 -18.42
C LEU A 229 3.81 -34.48 -18.57
N HIS A 230 4.69 -34.33 -19.56
CA HIS A 230 5.32 -33.06 -19.89
C HIS A 230 4.29 -32.02 -20.35
N ALA A 231 3.29 -32.39 -21.14
CA ALA A 231 2.22 -31.51 -21.58
C ALA A 231 1.38 -31.01 -20.39
N LYS A 232 0.96 -31.90 -19.48
CA LYS A 232 0.25 -31.52 -18.24
C LYS A 232 1.08 -30.58 -17.37
N LYS A 233 2.37 -30.88 -17.17
CA LYS A 233 3.28 -30.02 -16.39
C LYS A 233 3.47 -28.64 -17.04
N LYS A 234 3.59 -28.60 -18.38
CA LYS A 234 3.70 -27.35 -19.15
C LYS A 234 2.42 -26.51 -19.05
N GLN A 235 1.24 -27.14 -19.11
CA GLN A 235 -0.04 -26.46 -18.94
C GLN A 235 -0.17 -25.84 -17.55
N HIS A 236 0.14 -26.59 -16.48
CA HIS A 236 0.14 -26.06 -15.12
C HIS A 236 1.10 -24.88 -14.96
N HIS A 237 2.31 -24.97 -15.51
CA HIS A 237 3.28 -23.89 -15.44
C HIS A 237 2.79 -22.63 -16.18
N GLN A 238 2.22 -22.78 -17.37
CA GLN A 238 1.64 -21.67 -18.13
C GLN A 238 0.45 -21.02 -17.40
N GLN A 239 -0.43 -21.82 -16.78
CA GLN A 239 -1.55 -21.29 -16.01
C GLN A 239 -1.05 -20.48 -14.82
N GLN A 240 -0.03 -20.95 -14.12
CA GLN A 240 0.58 -20.23 -13.00
C GLN A 240 1.23 -18.92 -13.46
N GLN A 241 1.96 -18.90 -14.57
CA GLN A 241 2.55 -17.67 -15.13
C GLN A 241 1.47 -16.64 -15.51
N ARG A 242 0.36 -17.07 -16.12
CA ARG A 242 -0.77 -16.18 -16.45
C ARG A 242 -1.36 -15.55 -15.18
N LEU A 243 -1.50 -16.36 -14.14
CA LEU A 243 -2.02 -15.94 -12.85
C LEU A 243 -1.10 -14.93 -12.15
N GLU A 244 0.22 -15.19 -12.14
CA GLU A 244 1.23 -14.28 -11.63
C GLU A 244 1.24 -12.95 -12.39
N LYS A 245 1.12 -13.01 -13.73
CA LYS A 245 1.01 -11.80 -14.57
C LYS A 245 -0.25 -11.00 -14.26
N LEU A 246 -1.40 -11.65 -14.07
CA LEU A 246 -2.64 -10.97 -13.69
C LEU A 246 -2.51 -10.28 -12.33
N LEU A 247 -2.02 -10.99 -11.32
CA LEU A 247 -1.80 -10.43 -9.98
C LEU A 247 -0.83 -9.25 -10.01
N TYR A 248 0.21 -9.34 -10.83
CA TYR A 248 1.14 -8.25 -11.06
C TYR A 248 0.45 -7.00 -11.64
N GLN A 249 -0.40 -7.16 -12.66
CA GLN A 249 -1.13 -6.02 -13.23
C GLN A 249 -2.06 -5.38 -12.21
N ILE A 250 -2.78 -6.19 -11.43
CA ILE A 250 -3.66 -5.69 -10.36
C ILE A 250 -2.84 -4.89 -9.35
N LYS A 251 -1.73 -5.45 -8.85
CA LYS A 251 -0.84 -4.78 -7.90
C LYS A 251 -0.27 -3.48 -8.46
N LYS A 252 0.09 -3.45 -9.74
CA LYS A 252 0.58 -2.25 -10.41
C LYS A 252 -0.48 -1.14 -10.45
N TRP A 253 -1.72 -1.48 -10.80
CA TRP A 253 -2.83 -0.52 -10.81
C TRP A 253 -3.18 -0.03 -9.41
N GLN A 254 -3.16 -0.93 -8.42
CA GLN A 254 -3.28 -0.54 -7.00
C GLN A 254 -2.20 0.47 -6.63
N TYR A 255 -0.93 0.19 -6.94
CA TYR A 255 0.17 1.12 -6.66
C TYR A 255 -0.05 2.50 -7.31
N ILE A 256 -0.43 2.54 -8.60
CA ILE A 256 -0.73 3.79 -9.32
C ILE A 256 -1.85 4.55 -8.62
N PHE A 257 -2.90 3.85 -8.21
CA PHE A 257 -4.03 4.42 -7.49
C PHE A 257 -3.61 4.99 -6.13
N TYR A 258 -2.90 4.20 -5.31
CA TYR A 258 -2.37 4.65 -4.02
C TYR A 258 -1.46 5.87 -4.17
N LYS A 259 -0.56 5.88 -5.16
CA LYS A 259 0.35 7.00 -5.37
C LYS A 259 -0.39 8.25 -5.84
N HIS A 260 -1.15 8.18 -6.92
CA HIS A 260 -1.66 9.40 -7.55
C HIS A 260 -2.98 9.87 -6.94
N VAL A 261 -3.87 8.95 -6.57
CA VAL A 261 -5.18 9.30 -5.99
C VAL A 261 -5.06 9.50 -4.49
N ILE A 262 -4.55 8.49 -3.78
CA ILE A 262 -4.53 8.52 -2.30
C ILE A 262 -3.39 9.38 -1.76
N LEU A 263 -2.18 9.33 -2.30
CA LEU A 263 -1.08 10.13 -1.75
C LEU A 263 -1.14 11.57 -2.27
N HIS A 264 -1.02 11.79 -3.58
CA HIS A 264 -0.98 13.15 -4.12
C HIS A 264 -2.36 13.82 -4.17
N GLY A 265 -3.37 13.14 -4.73
CA GLY A 265 -4.71 13.69 -4.90
C GLY A 265 -5.39 14.05 -3.57
N LEU A 266 -5.25 13.19 -2.56
CA LEU A 266 -5.76 13.43 -1.22
C LEU A 266 -5.06 14.61 -0.54
N ASN A 267 -3.72 14.63 -0.56
CA ASN A 267 -2.96 15.70 0.09
C ASN A 267 -3.29 17.07 -0.52
N LEU A 268 -3.38 17.14 -1.85
CA LEU A 268 -3.80 18.35 -2.55
C LEU A 268 -5.25 18.75 -2.20
N SER A 269 -6.18 17.80 -2.13
CA SER A 269 -7.58 18.09 -1.79
C SER A 269 -7.73 18.63 -0.36
N VAL A 270 -6.95 18.11 0.59
CA VAL A 270 -6.95 18.56 1.98
C VAL A 270 -6.25 19.91 2.16
N ALA A 271 -5.20 20.19 1.39
CA ALA A 271 -4.50 21.47 1.43
C ALA A 271 -5.37 22.65 0.95
N PHE A 272 -6.30 22.41 0.02
CA PHE A 272 -7.14 23.44 -0.57
C PHE A 272 -8.63 23.14 -0.31
N PRO A 273 -9.14 23.36 0.92
CA PRO A 273 -10.55 23.15 1.23
C PRO A 273 -11.47 24.08 0.42
N SER A 274 -12.71 23.68 0.20
CA SER A 274 -13.72 24.53 -0.48
C SER A 274 -14.37 25.46 0.53
N SER A 275 -14.50 26.74 0.19
CA SER A 275 -15.17 27.75 1.01
C SER A 275 -16.69 27.50 1.15
N THR A 276 -17.26 26.62 0.33
CA THR A 276 -18.70 26.32 0.28
C THR A 276 -19.18 25.35 1.38
N ILE A 277 -18.68 25.47 2.61
CA ILE A 277 -19.16 24.65 3.73
C ILE A 277 -19.88 25.52 4.74
N THR A 278 -21.20 25.55 4.59
CA THR A 278 -22.14 25.84 5.68
C THR A 278 -21.95 24.78 6.77
N THR A 279 -21.47 25.24 7.90
CA THR A 279 -21.26 24.53 9.17
C THR A 279 -22.58 24.03 9.75
N THR A 280 -23.05 22.83 9.39
CA THR A 280 -24.23 22.24 10.06
C THR A 280 -24.15 20.75 10.39
N THR A 281 -22.99 20.08 10.25
CA THR A 281 -22.88 18.70 10.76
C THR A 281 -21.63 18.49 11.61
N THR A 282 -21.89 18.13 12.87
CA THR A 282 -21.03 17.59 13.93
C THR A 282 -20.32 16.27 13.53
N THR A 283 -19.72 16.23 12.35
CA THR A 283 -18.96 15.07 11.89
C THR A 283 -17.53 15.17 12.39
N LEU A 284 -17.09 14.16 13.14
CA LEU A 284 -15.70 14.01 13.57
C LEU A 284 -14.74 14.11 12.36
N PRO A 285 -13.52 14.67 12.54
CA PRO A 285 -12.50 14.66 11.51
C PRO A 285 -12.30 13.27 10.90
N PHE A 286 -12.11 13.19 9.59
CA PHE A 286 -12.05 11.89 8.91
C PHE A 286 -10.90 11.01 9.43
N THR A 287 -9.81 11.58 9.93
CA THR A 287 -8.69 10.81 10.52
C THR A 287 -9.11 10.08 11.79
N LEU A 288 -10.18 10.50 12.46
CA LEU A 288 -10.78 9.85 13.62
C LEU A 288 -11.85 8.83 13.25
N SER A 289 -12.23 8.78 11.97
CA SER A 289 -13.25 7.85 11.48
C SER A 289 -12.77 6.41 11.50
N LYS A 290 -13.70 5.48 11.72
CA LYS A 290 -13.46 4.04 11.57
C LYS A 290 -12.92 3.69 10.19
N THR A 291 -13.39 4.37 9.14
CA THR A 291 -12.98 4.15 7.75
C THR A 291 -11.50 4.45 7.56
N TRP A 292 -10.99 5.57 8.10
CA TRP A 292 -9.55 5.88 8.07
C TRP A 292 -8.73 4.85 8.87
N ARG A 293 -9.15 4.48 10.07
CA ARG A 293 -8.46 3.46 10.89
C ARG A 293 -8.32 2.14 10.13
N PHE A 294 -9.42 1.69 9.52
CA PHE A 294 -9.44 0.47 8.72
C PHE A 294 -8.50 0.57 7.50
N PHE A 295 -8.55 1.67 6.77
CA PHE A 295 -7.64 1.95 5.68
C PHE A 295 -6.17 1.92 6.12
N TRP A 296 -5.83 2.60 7.22
CA TRP A 296 -4.46 2.69 7.72
C TRP A 296 -3.90 1.33 8.14
N ILE A 297 -4.71 0.50 8.80
CA ILE A 297 -4.35 -0.87 9.15
C ILE A 297 -4.15 -1.71 7.89
N CYS A 298 -5.07 -1.65 6.92
CA CYS A 298 -4.95 -2.39 5.66
C CYS A 298 -3.70 -1.97 4.87
N LEU A 299 -3.41 -0.67 4.82
CA LEU A 299 -2.24 -0.12 4.14
C LEU A 299 -0.96 -0.70 4.75
N ASN A 300 -0.78 -0.56 6.07
CA ASN A 300 0.40 -1.09 6.77
C ASN A 300 0.51 -2.62 6.67
N THR A 301 -0.61 -3.33 6.76
CA THR A 301 -0.65 -4.79 6.58
C THR A 301 -0.18 -5.16 5.16
N SER A 302 -0.69 -4.50 4.13
CA SER A 302 -0.36 -4.81 2.73
C SER A 302 1.12 -4.59 2.38
N TYR A 303 1.75 -3.55 2.95
CA TYR A 303 3.15 -3.22 2.68
C TYR A 303 4.15 -4.16 3.36
N VAL A 304 3.80 -4.73 4.52
CA VAL A 304 4.71 -5.58 5.32
C VAL A 304 4.41 -7.06 5.13
N MET A 305 3.14 -7.46 5.11
CA MET A 305 2.76 -8.88 5.16
C MET A 305 3.06 -9.63 3.87
N GLU A 306 3.18 -8.94 2.73
CA GLU A 306 3.58 -9.59 1.47
C GLU A 306 4.95 -10.27 1.60
N PHE A 307 5.94 -9.55 2.11
CA PHE A 307 7.29 -10.09 2.31
C PHE A 307 7.34 -11.14 3.42
N PHE A 308 6.55 -10.91 4.47
CA PHE A 308 6.45 -11.86 5.56
C PHE A 308 5.88 -13.21 5.08
N MET A 309 4.75 -13.20 4.36
CA MET A 309 4.14 -14.41 3.81
C MET A 309 5.05 -15.10 2.80
N GLN A 310 5.81 -14.35 2.00
CA GLN A 310 6.81 -14.94 1.12
C GLN A 310 7.93 -15.63 1.91
N THR A 311 8.38 -15.04 3.01
CA THR A 311 9.38 -15.67 3.89
C THR A 311 8.83 -16.98 4.46
N LEU A 312 7.55 -17.00 4.88
CA LEU A 312 6.89 -18.23 5.33
C LEU A 312 6.83 -19.28 4.22
N ALA A 313 6.52 -18.87 2.99
CA ALA A 313 6.46 -19.77 1.85
C ALA A 313 7.83 -20.39 1.52
N LYS A 314 8.88 -19.57 1.51
CA LYS A 314 10.26 -20.01 1.22
C LYS A 314 10.84 -20.90 2.32
N ARG A 315 10.38 -20.74 3.55
CA ARG A 315 10.74 -21.61 4.69
C ARG A 315 9.85 -22.84 4.81
N HIS A 316 8.97 -23.09 3.83
CA HIS A 316 8.01 -24.19 3.83
C HIS A 316 7.04 -24.19 5.04
N ALA A 317 6.87 -23.05 5.71
CA ALA A 317 5.86 -22.87 6.75
C ALA A 317 4.47 -22.58 6.16
N LEU A 318 4.43 -22.07 4.93
CA LEU A 318 3.22 -21.79 4.17
C LEU A 318 3.36 -22.39 2.76
N SER A 319 2.29 -22.91 2.17
CA SER A 319 2.33 -23.30 0.75
C SER A 319 2.28 -22.05 -0.15
N GLN A 320 2.93 -22.09 -1.32
CA GLN A 320 2.86 -20.98 -2.29
C GLN A 320 1.41 -20.68 -2.69
N SER A 321 0.56 -21.71 -2.82
CA SER A 321 -0.85 -21.53 -3.16
C SER A 321 -1.60 -20.76 -2.06
N THR A 322 -1.38 -21.13 -0.79
CA THR A 322 -1.98 -20.43 0.35
C THR A 322 -1.48 -19.00 0.45
N MET A 323 -0.18 -18.77 0.23
CA MET A 323 0.42 -17.43 0.18
C MET A 323 -0.26 -16.54 -0.87
N LEU A 324 -0.41 -17.03 -2.10
CA LEU A 324 -1.05 -16.28 -3.19
C LEU A 324 -2.53 -16.00 -2.90
N TRP A 325 -3.23 -16.94 -2.26
CA TRP A 325 -4.62 -16.76 -1.87
C TRP A 325 -4.76 -15.68 -0.78
N LEU A 326 -3.93 -15.73 0.27
CA LEU A 326 -3.90 -14.72 1.32
C LEU A 326 -3.52 -13.33 0.78
N GLN A 327 -2.57 -13.27 -0.16
CA GLN A 327 -2.20 -12.02 -0.83
C GLN A 327 -3.38 -11.41 -1.61
N ARG A 328 -4.19 -12.23 -2.29
CA ARG A 328 -5.40 -11.74 -2.98
C ARG A 328 -6.43 -11.20 -2.02
N LEU A 329 -6.69 -11.93 -0.94
CA LEU A 329 -7.61 -11.51 0.10
C LEU A 329 -7.18 -10.15 0.64
N LEU A 330 -5.91 -10.01 1.01
CA LEU A 330 -5.35 -8.76 1.51
C LEU A 330 -5.43 -7.61 0.49
N MET A 331 -5.09 -7.87 -0.78
CA MET A 331 -5.21 -6.90 -1.87
C MET A 331 -6.65 -6.45 -2.10
N ALA A 332 -7.62 -7.35 -1.99
CA ALA A 332 -9.04 -7.01 -2.12
C ALA A 332 -9.49 -6.13 -0.95
N CYS A 333 -9.21 -6.54 0.29
CA CYS A 333 -9.54 -5.77 1.48
C CYS A 333 -8.92 -4.37 1.46
N SER A 334 -7.63 -4.26 1.12
CA SER A 334 -6.95 -2.97 1.07
C SER A 334 -7.50 -2.05 -0.01
N SER A 335 -7.85 -2.59 -1.18
CA SER A 335 -8.49 -1.82 -2.27
C SER A 335 -9.85 -1.30 -1.85
N ILE A 336 -10.68 -2.14 -1.23
CA ILE A 336 -12.00 -1.72 -0.74
C ILE A 336 -11.82 -0.63 0.32
N ALA A 337 -10.90 -0.81 1.27
CA ALA A 337 -10.60 0.20 2.29
C ALA A 337 -10.18 1.54 1.67
N ALA A 338 -9.35 1.52 0.62
CA ALA A 338 -8.90 2.73 -0.07
C ALA A 338 -10.04 3.44 -0.82
N ILE A 339 -10.96 2.69 -1.44
CA ILE A 339 -12.15 3.23 -2.11
C ILE A 339 -13.09 3.88 -1.10
N LEU A 340 -13.24 3.28 0.09
CA LEU A 340 -14.11 3.79 1.15
C LEU A 340 -13.62 5.11 1.76
N VAL A 341 -12.31 5.40 1.71
CA VAL A 341 -11.75 6.69 2.19
C VAL A 341 -12.07 7.85 1.23
N LEU A 342 -12.22 7.59 -0.07
CA LEU A 342 -12.46 8.65 -1.07
C LEU A 342 -13.66 9.57 -0.75
N PRO A 343 -14.85 9.06 -0.41
CA PRO A 343 -15.99 9.91 -0.09
C PRO A 343 -15.81 10.71 1.23
N GLU A 344 -15.06 10.19 2.19
CA GLU A 344 -14.86 10.83 3.51
C GLU A 344 -14.02 12.11 3.40
N VAL A 345 -13.02 12.11 2.51
CA VAL A 345 -12.07 13.22 2.39
C VAL A 345 -12.53 14.27 1.38
N ARG A 346 -13.78 14.16 0.89
CA ARG A 346 -14.38 15.05 -0.13
C ARG A 346 -13.40 15.32 -1.28
N LEU A 347 -12.79 14.26 -1.81
CA LEU A 347 -11.81 14.36 -2.88
C LEU A 347 -12.35 15.19 -4.04
N ARG A 348 -11.56 16.16 -4.50
CA ARG A 348 -11.90 16.98 -5.65
C ARG A 348 -11.52 16.24 -6.93
N PRO A 349 -12.49 15.76 -7.74
CA PRO A 349 -12.17 14.93 -8.90
C PRO A 349 -11.24 15.63 -9.89
N GLY A 350 -11.41 16.95 -10.08
CA GLY A 350 -10.53 17.74 -10.94
C GLY A 350 -9.08 17.80 -10.46
N VAL A 351 -8.85 17.97 -9.14
CA VAL A 351 -7.50 17.98 -8.55
C VAL A 351 -6.83 16.62 -8.67
N VAL A 352 -7.58 15.56 -8.37
CA VAL A 352 -7.11 14.17 -8.52
C VAL A 352 -6.77 13.88 -9.98
N PHE A 353 -7.65 14.25 -10.92
CA PHE A 353 -7.45 14.04 -12.34
C PHE A 353 -6.20 14.79 -12.85
N CYS A 354 -6.05 16.08 -12.53
CA CYS A 354 -4.85 16.85 -12.85
C CYS A 354 -3.59 16.22 -12.25
N SER A 355 -3.67 15.72 -11.01
CA SER A 355 -2.56 15.01 -10.37
C SER A 355 -2.17 13.73 -11.08
N VAL A 356 -3.15 12.92 -11.48
CA VAL A 356 -2.93 11.70 -12.26
C VAL A 356 -2.28 12.07 -13.60
N VAL A 357 -2.91 12.92 -14.39
CA VAL A 357 -2.43 13.29 -15.74
C VAL A 357 -1.03 13.88 -15.69
N LEU A 358 -0.78 14.86 -14.81
CA LEU A 358 0.51 15.55 -14.75
C LEU A 358 1.62 14.61 -14.29
N ASN A 359 1.36 13.70 -13.34
CA ASN A 359 2.38 12.73 -12.92
C ASN A 359 2.62 11.60 -13.95
N PHE A 360 1.66 11.33 -14.84
CA PHE A 360 1.88 10.43 -15.98
C PHE A 360 2.70 11.12 -17.09
N VAL A 361 2.40 12.38 -17.41
CA VAL A 361 3.10 13.15 -18.44
C VAL A 361 4.51 13.53 -18.00
N ASN A 362 4.67 14.03 -16.77
CA ASN A 362 5.93 14.50 -16.22
C ASN A 362 6.42 13.59 -15.10
N ARG A 363 6.75 12.34 -15.45
CA ARG A 363 7.11 11.29 -14.49
C ARG A 363 8.42 11.62 -13.75
N GLY A 364 8.45 11.36 -12.44
CA GLY A 364 9.65 11.52 -11.61
C GLY A 364 9.87 12.93 -11.06
N HIS A 365 8.94 13.85 -11.35
CA HIS A 365 8.93 15.22 -10.87
C HIS A 365 7.76 15.47 -9.89
N ASP A 366 7.51 14.52 -8.98
CA ASP A 366 6.32 14.50 -8.12
C ASP A 366 6.13 15.80 -7.29
N VAL A 367 7.23 16.38 -6.80
CA VAL A 367 7.20 17.65 -6.05
C VAL A 367 6.83 18.83 -6.95
N PHE A 368 7.50 18.96 -8.10
CA PHE A 368 7.21 20.00 -9.07
C PHE A 368 5.75 19.92 -9.55
N ASN A 369 5.28 18.71 -9.88
CA ASN A 369 3.90 18.47 -10.28
C ASN A 369 2.91 18.89 -9.19
N THR A 370 3.19 18.58 -7.92
CA THR A 370 2.35 19.01 -6.79
C THR A 370 2.27 20.53 -6.68
N VAL A 371 3.40 21.24 -6.83
CA VAL A 371 3.46 22.71 -6.79
C VAL A 371 2.65 23.32 -7.95
N VAL A 372 2.81 22.81 -9.17
CA VAL A 372 2.07 23.28 -10.35
C VAL A 372 0.57 23.08 -10.16
N ILE A 373 0.13 21.91 -9.67
CA ILE A 373 -1.29 21.65 -9.41
C ILE A 373 -1.81 22.57 -8.31
N GLY A 374 -1.05 22.78 -7.23
CA GLY A 374 -1.39 23.75 -6.20
C GLY A 374 -1.61 25.14 -6.79
N GLY A 375 -0.68 25.63 -7.62
CA GLY A 375 -0.82 26.91 -8.32
C GLY A 375 -2.07 26.98 -9.21
N ILE A 376 -2.37 25.93 -9.96
CA ILE A 376 -3.59 25.83 -10.79
C ILE A 376 -4.85 25.88 -9.91
N VAL A 377 -4.87 25.14 -8.79
CA VAL A 377 -6.00 25.10 -7.87
C VAL A 377 -6.27 26.48 -7.29
N VAL A 378 -5.21 27.16 -6.83
CA VAL A 378 -5.28 28.51 -6.27
C VAL A 378 -5.75 29.53 -7.31
N ARG A 379 -5.20 29.48 -8.52
CA ARG A 379 -5.45 30.52 -9.54
C ARG A 379 -6.78 30.34 -10.28
N PHE A 380 -7.20 29.11 -10.56
CA PHE A 380 -8.30 28.82 -11.49
C PHE A 380 -9.46 28.07 -10.85
N ILE A 381 -9.22 27.21 -9.86
CA ILE A 381 -10.27 26.35 -9.32
C ILE A 381 -10.96 27.01 -8.12
N LEU A 382 -10.21 27.65 -7.23
CA LEU A 382 -10.80 28.37 -6.10
C LEU A 382 -11.75 29.52 -6.51
N PRO A 383 -11.44 30.35 -7.52
CA PRO A 383 -12.32 31.46 -7.92
C PRO A 383 -13.60 31.04 -8.67
N CYS A 384 -13.64 29.87 -9.31
CA CYS A 384 -14.80 29.43 -10.09
C CYS A 384 -15.86 28.66 -9.26
N TRP A 385 -15.58 28.43 -7.97
CA TRP A 385 -16.46 27.68 -7.04
C TRP A 385 -16.79 28.48 -5.77
N LEU A 386 -16.29 29.72 -5.68
CA LEU A 386 -16.82 30.81 -4.87
C LEU A 386 -17.92 31.50 -5.68
#